data_AF-B7Q1U0-F1
#
_entry.id   AF-B7Q1U0-F1
#
_cell.length_a   1.000
_cell.length_b   1.000
_cell.length_c   1.000
_cell.angle_alpha   90.00
_cell.angle_beta   90.00
_cell.angle_gamma   90.00
#
_symmetry.space_group_name_H-M   'P 1'
#
loop_
_entity.id
_entity.type
_entity.pdbx_description
1 polymer ?
#
loop_
_entity_poly.entity_id
_entity_poly.type
_entity_poly.pdbx_seq_one_letter_code
_entity_poly.pdbx_strand_id
1 'polypeptide(L)'
;MHCVCLGVVRKLIGLWLRGPLSVRLGSTSVSALSRELALLGKLSATDFQRKCRGLQEFDRWKATEFRFFLLYAGPVTLRKVVKPEVYKHFLLLHVGIAILVSPSMVHMLDYAEQLLRLFVRECSVIYGKTSLVYNVHLLIHLANDCRLLGPLDNFSCFPFENYLGRLKTLVRSGNKPLQQLHRRILEDRACAVSHTLDTAASTQGEFCVVPSSCHMSGPTGALAICCDQQFTKALLKGSKLNVQGRDNCVLISEGRVVVLANILTHSDEVLLVGHEFKHVQDLYRYPCRSSLLSIFLVSCLDSRL
;
A
#
# COMPACT_ATOMS: atom_id res chain seq x y z
N MET A 1 8.38 -5.51 -9.49
CA MET A 1 8.57 -6.47 -8.38
C MET A 1 10.04 -6.78 -8.11
N HIS A 2 10.76 -7.40 -9.05
CA HIS A 2 12.13 -7.87 -8.87
C HIS A 2 13.16 -6.75 -8.67
N CYS A 3 13.17 -5.74 -9.54
CA CYS A 3 14.12 -4.63 -9.47
C CYS A 3 14.00 -3.85 -8.14
N VAL A 4 12.81 -3.30 -7.85
CA VAL A 4 12.59 -2.42 -6.69
C VAL A 4 12.46 -3.22 -5.39
N CYS A 5 11.44 -4.07 -5.25
CA CYS A 5 11.10 -4.70 -3.97
C CYS A 5 12.14 -5.75 -3.55
N LEU A 6 12.33 -6.79 -4.36
CA LEU A 6 13.23 -7.90 -4.04
C LEU A 6 14.71 -7.56 -4.27
N GLY A 7 14.99 -6.54 -5.09
CA GLY A 7 16.32 -6.06 -5.41
C GLY A 7 16.76 -4.95 -4.47
N VAL A 8 16.29 -3.73 -4.69
CA VAL A 8 16.76 -2.54 -3.97
C VAL A 8 16.30 -2.51 -2.51
N VAL A 9 15.00 -2.62 -2.24
CA VAL A 9 14.46 -2.50 -0.87
C VAL A 9 15.01 -3.60 0.04
N ARG A 10 15.00 -4.85 -0.44
CA ARG A 10 15.61 -5.97 0.28
C ARG A 10 17.10 -5.72 0.58
N LYS A 11 17.86 -5.20 -0.40
CA LYS A 11 19.28 -4.89 -0.20
C LYS A 11 19.49 -3.80 0.84
N LEU A 12 18.73 -2.71 0.79
CA LEU A 12 18.84 -1.62 1.77
C LEU A 12 18.62 -2.12 3.20
N ILE A 13 17.53 -2.85 3.43
CA ILE A 13 17.25 -3.44 4.75
C ILE A 13 18.38 -4.41 5.16
N GLY A 14 18.85 -5.25 4.23
CA GLY A 14 19.99 -6.13 4.48
C GLY A 14 21.26 -5.38 4.91
N LEU A 15 21.55 -4.23 4.31
CA LEU A 15 22.67 -3.36 4.69
C LEU A 15 22.46 -2.76 6.08
N TRP A 16 21.26 -2.34 6.42
CA TRP A 16 20.97 -1.80 7.76
C TRP A 16 21.01 -2.87 8.85
N LEU A 17 20.76 -4.14 8.52
CA LEU A 17 20.82 -5.25 9.48
C LEU A 17 22.23 -5.85 9.61
N ARG A 18 22.93 -6.04 8.49
CA ARG A 18 24.14 -6.88 8.40
C ARG A 18 25.32 -6.19 7.72
N GLY A 19 25.13 -4.99 7.18
CA GLY A 19 26.12 -4.27 6.40
C GLY A 19 27.20 -3.55 7.24
N PRO A 20 27.88 -2.55 6.64
CA PRO A 20 28.94 -1.79 7.29
C PRO A 20 28.45 -1.04 8.53
N LEU A 21 29.31 -0.88 9.54
CA LEU A 21 29.01 -0.16 10.78
C LEU A 21 28.57 1.30 10.57
N SER A 22 28.94 1.92 9.44
CA SER A 22 28.51 3.27 9.08
C SER A 22 27.00 3.39 8.92
N VAL A 23 26.31 2.31 8.55
CA VAL A 23 24.85 2.30 8.30
C VAL A 23 24.10 1.24 9.10
N ARG A 24 24.81 0.28 9.69
CA ARG A 24 24.21 -0.84 10.43
C ARG A 24 23.56 -0.37 11.72
N LEU A 25 22.35 -0.86 11.96
CA LEU A 25 21.57 -0.62 13.16
C LEU A 25 22.08 -1.47 14.32
N GLY A 26 22.09 -0.88 15.52
CA GLY A 26 22.30 -1.61 16.76
C GLY A 26 21.11 -2.53 17.08
N SER A 27 21.33 -3.54 17.92
CA SER A 27 20.30 -4.51 18.31
C SER A 27 19.03 -3.86 18.88
N THR A 28 19.18 -2.82 19.71
CA THR A 28 18.05 -2.06 20.28
C THR A 28 17.22 -1.39 19.18
N SER A 29 17.86 -0.75 18.20
CA SER A 29 17.19 -0.12 17.06
C SER A 29 16.50 -1.15 16.17
N VAL A 30 17.11 -2.32 15.94
CA VAL A 30 16.50 -3.43 15.19
C VAL A 30 15.26 -3.95 15.92
N SER A 31 15.33 -4.16 17.22
CA SER A 31 14.19 -4.61 18.03
C SER A 31 13.06 -3.58 18.05
N ALA A 32 13.39 -2.29 18.19
CA ALA A 32 12.42 -1.20 18.11
C ALA A 32 11.72 -1.17 16.74
N LEU A 33 12.50 -1.17 15.65
CA LEU A 33 11.96 -1.20 14.29
C LEU A 33 11.07 -2.42 14.04
N SER A 34 11.49 -3.60 14.51
CA SER A 34 10.71 -4.82 14.37
C SER A 34 9.37 -4.74 15.11
N ARG A 35 9.34 -4.14 16.30
CA ARG A 35 8.10 -3.95 17.07
C ARG A 35 7.16 -2.97 16.38
N GLU A 36 7.69 -1.84 15.91
CA GLU A 36 6.90 -0.84 15.17
C GLU A 36 6.28 -1.43 13.89
N LEU A 37 7.05 -2.23 13.13
CA LEU A 37 6.53 -2.92 11.93
C LEU A 37 5.40 -3.89 12.27
N ALA A 38 5.54 -4.67 13.36
CA ALA A 38 4.51 -5.59 13.81
C ALA A 38 3.23 -4.87 14.30
N LEU A 39 3.38 -3.72 14.96
CA LEU A 39 2.26 -2.87 15.38
C LEU A 39 1.54 -2.26 14.18
N LEU A 40 2.28 -1.68 13.23
CA LEU A 40 1.70 -1.15 11.99
C LEU A 40 0.94 -2.22 11.22
N GLY A 41 1.46 -3.46 11.15
CA GLY A 41 0.75 -4.56 10.49
C GLY A 41 -0.63 -4.85 11.10
N LYS A 42 -0.81 -4.61 12.39
CA LYS A 42 -2.11 -4.75 13.08
C LYS A 42 -3.04 -3.57 12.82
N LEU A 43 -2.49 -2.35 12.74
CA LEU A 43 -3.22 -1.09 12.53
C LEU A 43 -3.52 -0.78 11.06
N SER A 44 -2.90 -1.49 10.11
CA SER A 44 -3.08 -1.23 8.68
C SER A 44 -4.38 -1.81 8.15
N ALA A 45 -4.98 -1.12 7.19
CA ALA A 45 -6.22 -1.52 6.53
C ALA A 45 -6.22 -3.00 6.07
N THR A 46 -7.40 -3.61 6.08
CA THR A 46 -7.61 -5.00 5.68
C THR A 46 -7.27 -5.25 4.23
N ASP A 47 -7.41 -4.24 3.36
CA ASP A 47 -7.10 -4.28 1.93
C ASP A 47 -5.66 -4.67 1.62
N PHE A 48 -4.72 -4.41 2.55
CA PHE A 48 -3.35 -4.89 2.40
C PHE A 48 -3.28 -6.41 2.56
N GLN A 49 -3.17 -7.12 1.44
CA GLN A 49 -3.13 -8.58 1.38
C GLN A 49 -1.99 -9.19 2.24
N ARG A 50 -0.84 -8.52 2.32
CA ARG A 50 0.27 -8.88 3.22
C ARG A 50 0.86 -7.62 3.86
N LYS A 51 1.05 -7.66 5.18
CA LYS A 51 1.70 -6.62 5.98
C LYS A 51 3.11 -7.06 6.36
N CYS A 52 4.00 -6.11 6.64
CA CYS A 52 5.35 -6.43 7.12
C CYS A 52 5.31 -7.25 8.41
N ARG A 53 5.91 -8.43 8.37
CA ARG A 53 6.29 -9.18 9.58
C ARG A 53 7.44 -8.49 10.31
N GLY A 54 7.79 -8.99 11.50
CA GLY A 54 8.98 -8.54 12.20
C GLY A 54 10.26 -8.81 11.41
N LEU A 55 11.34 -8.11 11.77
CA LEU A 55 12.64 -8.23 11.09
C LEU A 55 13.32 -9.58 11.34
N GLN A 56 12.84 -10.37 12.31
CA GLN A 56 13.29 -11.75 12.53
C GLN A 56 13.00 -12.63 11.31
N GLU A 57 11.94 -12.31 10.54
CA GLU A 57 11.55 -13.04 9.34
C GLU A 57 11.99 -12.35 8.04
N PHE A 58 12.86 -11.34 8.12
CA PHE A 58 13.29 -10.53 6.97
C PHE A 58 13.69 -11.38 5.75
N ASP A 59 14.45 -12.46 5.95
CA ASP A 59 14.90 -13.32 4.84
C ASP A 59 13.75 -14.05 4.13
N ARG A 60 12.59 -14.17 4.80
CA ARG A 60 11.37 -14.82 4.30
C ARG A 60 10.32 -13.82 3.82
N TRP A 61 10.57 -12.51 3.89
CA TRP A 61 9.63 -11.51 3.40
C TRP A 61 9.36 -11.69 1.91
N LYS A 62 8.08 -11.57 1.52
CA LYS A 62 7.66 -11.55 0.12
C LYS A 62 7.79 -10.17 -0.49
N ALA A 63 7.76 -10.10 -1.82
CA ALA A 63 7.83 -8.84 -2.56
C ALA A 63 6.74 -7.83 -2.17
N THR A 64 5.54 -8.30 -1.81
CA THR A 64 4.44 -7.45 -1.34
C THR A 64 4.71 -6.84 0.03
N GLU A 65 5.42 -7.52 0.92
CA GLU A 65 5.87 -6.96 2.21
C GLU A 65 6.94 -5.90 2.00
N PHE A 66 7.91 -6.13 1.11
CA PHE A 66 8.89 -5.10 0.73
C PHE A 66 8.23 -3.89 0.08
N ARG A 67 7.18 -4.09 -0.74
CA ARG A 67 6.39 -2.99 -1.30
C ARG A 67 5.67 -2.21 -0.19
N PHE A 68 5.04 -2.91 0.74
CA PHE A 68 4.36 -2.28 1.88
C PHE A 68 5.35 -1.48 2.74
N PHE A 69 6.54 -2.03 2.99
CA PHE A 69 7.63 -1.33 3.66
C PHE A 69 8.03 -0.05 2.91
N LEU A 70 8.28 -0.14 1.60
CA LEU A 70 8.72 1.00 0.81
C LEU A 70 7.68 2.13 0.78
N LEU A 71 6.41 1.80 0.54
CA LEU A 71 5.37 2.79 0.28
C LEU A 71 4.64 3.30 1.53
N TYR A 72 4.64 2.55 2.63
CA TYR A 72 3.80 2.90 3.80
C TYR A 72 4.56 2.84 5.11
N ALA A 73 5.14 1.68 5.47
CA ALA A 73 5.73 1.48 6.78
C ALA A 73 7.09 2.19 6.96
N GLY A 74 7.96 2.17 5.96
CA GLY A 74 9.32 2.69 6.02
C GLY A 74 9.39 4.19 6.35
N PRO A 75 8.62 5.07 5.68
CA PRO A 75 8.63 6.50 5.98
C PRO A 75 8.31 6.82 7.44
N VAL A 76 7.43 6.04 8.07
CA VAL A 76 7.04 6.21 9.47
C VAL A 76 8.09 5.60 10.40
N THR A 77 8.44 4.33 10.17
CA THR A 77 9.23 3.53 11.12
C THR A 77 10.72 3.87 11.12
N LEU A 78 11.28 4.32 9.99
CA LEU A 78 12.71 4.60 9.90
C LEU A 78 13.11 5.95 10.50
N ARG A 79 12.19 6.92 10.58
CA ARG A 79 12.47 8.33 10.93
C ARG A 79 13.28 8.52 12.22
N LYS A 80 13.05 7.68 13.22
CA LYS A 80 13.71 7.75 14.54
C LYS A 80 14.71 6.62 14.79
N VAL A 81 14.95 5.76 13.79
CA VAL A 81 15.72 4.53 13.95
C VAL A 81 17.04 4.59 13.19
N VAL A 82 17.03 5.05 11.94
CA VAL A 82 18.24 5.17 11.11
C VAL A 82 18.85 6.57 11.22
N LYS A 83 20.11 6.70 10.78
CA LYS A 83 20.77 8.00 10.69
C LYS A 83 20.01 8.95 9.75
N PRO A 84 20.03 10.28 9.98
CA PRO A 84 19.30 11.24 9.15
C PRO A 84 19.62 11.15 7.65
N GLU A 85 20.89 10.93 7.29
CA GLU A 85 21.33 10.78 5.90
C GLU A 85 20.74 9.53 5.24
N VAL A 86 20.72 8.41 5.97
CA VAL A 86 20.11 7.15 5.52
C VAL A 86 18.60 7.30 5.35
N TYR A 87 17.94 8.03 6.25
CA TYR A 87 16.51 8.29 6.15
C TYR A 87 16.18 9.18 4.94
N LYS A 88 16.91 10.27 4.74
CA LYS A 88 16.76 11.15 3.57
C LYS A 88 16.98 10.37 2.27
N HIS A 89 18.01 9.54 2.21
CA HIS A 89 18.27 8.68 1.06
C HIS A 89 17.13 7.69 0.79
N PHE A 90 16.60 7.04 1.83
CA PHE A 90 15.41 6.20 1.70
C PHE A 90 14.19 6.97 1.17
N LEU A 91 13.98 8.21 1.62
CA LEU A 91 12.86 9.05 1.16
C LEU A 91 12.94 9.37 -0.34
N LEU A 92 14.13 9.49 -0.93
CA LEU A 92 14.28 9.64 -2.39
C LEU A 92 13.66 8.46 -3.14
N LEU A 93 13.94 7.22 -2.68
CA LEU A 93 13.37 6.01 -3.27
C LEU A 93 11.87 5.91 -3.00
N HIS A 94 11.43 6.16 -1.76
CA HIS A 94 10.02 6.12 -1.40
C HIS A 94 9.19 7.07 -2.26
N VAL A 95 9.59 8.35 -2.35
CA VAL A 95 8.86 9.36 -3.11
C VAL A 95 8.92 9.05 -4.61
N GLY A 96 10.11 8.74 -5.14
CA GLY A 96 10.25 8.41 -6.56
C GLY A 96 9.35 7.24 -6.97
N ILE A 97 9.37 6.14 -6.22
CA ILE A 97 8.53 4.97 -6.54
C ILE A 97 7.05 5.23 -6.28
N ALA A 98 6.68 6.00 -5.25
CA ALA A 98 5.28 6.36 -5.00
C ALA A 98 4.67 7.15 -6.18
N ILE A 99 5.44 8.07 -6.77
CA ILE A 99 5.05 8.80 -7.99
C ILE A 99 4.89 7.82 -9.16
N LEU A 100 5.90 6.99 -9.43
CA LEU A 100 5.88 6.07 -10.58
C LEU A 100 4.78 4.99 -10.50
N VAL A 101 4.32 4.66 -9.30
CA VAL A 101 3.20 3.72 -9.09
C VAL A 101 1.84 4.40 -9.29
N SER A 102 1.72 5.71 -9.04
CA SER A 102 0.43 6.38 -8.98
C SER A 102 -0.06 6.84 -10.37
N PRO A 103 -1.22 6.36 -10.85
CA PRO A 103 -1.80 6.83 -12.10
C PRO A 103 -2.13 8.33 -12.12
N SER A 104 -2.42 8.93 -10.96
CA SER A 104 -2.74 10.37 -10.85
C SER A 104 -1.50 11.28 -10.91
N MET A 105 -0.29 10.72 -10.81
CA MET A 105 0.96 11.49 -10.69
C MET A 105 1.86 11.39 -11.93
N VAL A 106 1.29 11.02 -13.09
CA VAL A 106 2.02 10.95 -14.37
C VAL A 106 2.67 12.28 -14.77
N HIS A 107 2.12 13.42 -14.34
CA HIS A 107 2.71 14.73 -14.59
C HIS A 107 4.02 15.00 -13.79
N MET A 108 4.37 14.13 -12.84
CA MET A 108 5.59 14.26 -12.00
C MET A 108 6.70 13.26 -12.36
N LEU A 109 6.61 12.58 -13.51
CA LEU A 109 7.61 11.58 -13.90
C LEU A 109 9.03 12.16 -14.00
N ASP A 110 9.19 13.40 -14.45
CA ASP A 110 10.49 14.08 -14.51
C ASP A 110 11.09 14.28 -13.11
N TYR A 111 10.25 14.64 -12.13
CA TYR A 111 10.68 14.77 -10.75
C TYR A 111 11.07 13.41 -10.15
N ALA A 112 10.27 12.37 -10.38
CA ALA A 112 10.61 11.01 -9.96
C ALA A 112 11.95 10.54 -10.56
N GLU A 113 12.22 10.84 -11.83
CA GLU A 113 13.49 10.53 -12.48
C GLU A 113 14.67 11.20 -11.79
N GLN A 114 14.55 12.50 -11.48
CA GLN A 114 15.59 13.24 -10.76
C GLN A 114 15.87 12.64 -9.38
N LEU A 115 14.82 12.26 -8.64
CA LEU A 115 14.95 11.61 -7.33
C LEU A 115 15.66 10.27 -7.42
N LEU A 116 15.33 9.43 -8.41
CA LEU A 116 15.96 8.11 -8.58
C LEU A 116 17.41 8.24 -9.05
N ARG A 117 17.73 9.21 -9.92
CA ARG A 117 19.13 9.52 -10.29
C ARG A 117 19.94 9.99 -9.08
N LEU A 118 19.36 10.86 -8.24
CA LEU A 118 20.00 11.30 -7.00
C LEU A 118 20.21 10.14 -6.03
N PHE A 119 19.19 9.29 -5.85
CA PHE A 119 19.29 8.08 -5.03
C PHE A 119 20.46 7.19 -5.47
N VAL A 120 20.60 6.93 -6.77
CA VAL A 120 21.69 6.10 -7.30
C VAL A 120 23.06 6.73 -7.05
N ARG A 121 23.18 8.06 -7.26
CA ARG A 121 24.43 8.79 -7.01
C ARG A 121 24.86 8.69 -5.54
N GLU A 122 23.94 8.97 -4.62
CA GLU A 122 24.20 8.95 -3.18
C GLU A 122 24.40 7.54 -2.61
N CYS A 123 23.87 6.51 -3.27
CA CYS A 123 23.96 5.13 -2.82
C CYS A 123 25.42 4.68 -2.60
N SER A 124 26.31 5.00 -3.55
CA SER A 124 27.74 4.67 -3.41
C SER A 124 28.45 5.42 -2.29
N VAL A 125 28.00 6.61 -1.94
CA VAL A 125 28.58 7.43 -0.88
C VAL A 125 28.18 6.87 0.48
N ILE A 126 26.91 6.53 0.64
CA ILE A 126 26.35 6.06 1.91
C ILE A 126 26.72 4.60 2.19
N TYR A 127 26.62 3.73 1.17
CA TYR A 127 26.76 2.28 1.33
C TYR A 127 28.06 1.72 0.73
N GLY A 128 28.89 2.56 0.10
CA GLY A 128 30.12 2.16 -0.60
C GLY A 128 29.88 1.75 -2.05
N LYS A 129 30.94 1.77 -2.87
CA LYS A 129 30.86 1.53 -4.33
C LYS A 129 30.28 0.17 -4.71
N THR A 130 30.49 -0.86 -3.90
CA THR A 130 29.95 -2.23 -4.11
C THR A 130 28.44 -2.32 -3.94
N SER A 131 27.79 -1.27 -3.44
CA SER A 131 26.33 -1.20 -3.33
C SER A 131 25.64 -0.91 -4.66
N LEU A 132 26.36 -0.38 -5.67
CA LEU A 132 25.84 -0.09 -7.01
C LEU A 132 25.70 -1.37 -7.85
N VAL A 133 24.77 -2.23 -7.45
CA VAL A 133 24.42 -3.44 -8.20
C VAL A 133 23.47 -3.12 -9.35
N TYR A 134 23.33 -4.06 -10.29
CA TYR A 134 22.45 -3.94 -11.45
C TYR A 134 21.04 -3.38 -11.13
N ASN A 135 20.36 -3.93 -10.11
CA ASN A 135 19.03 -3.46 -9.71
C ASN A 135 19.00 -1.99 -9.24
N VAL A 136 20.09 -1.49 -8.65
CA VAL A 136 20.19 -0.08 -8.23
C VAL A 136 20.35 0.80 -9.47
N HIS A 137 21.19 0.39 -10.42
CA HIS A 137 21.36 1.13 -11.68
C HIS A 137 20.05 1.21 -12.47
N LEU A 138 19.29 0.11 -12.54
CA LEU A 138 18.02 0.07 -13.27
C LEU A 138 16.98 1.10 -12.82
N LEU A 139 17.08 1.62 -11.59
CA LEU A 139 16.13 2.62 -11.08
C LEU A 139 16.08 3.87 -11.96
N ILE A 140 17.19 4.29 -12.58
CA ILE A 140 17.23 5.52 -13.38
C ILE A 140 16.43 5.40 -14.69
N HIS A 141 16.11 4.18 -15.12
CA HIS A 141 15.36 3.91 -16.36
C HIS A 141 13.85 3.81 -16.13
N LEU A 142 13.41 3.58 -14.89
CA LEU A 142 12.01 3.32 -14.57
C LEU A 142 11.07 4.47 -14.97
N ALA A 143 11.53 5.72 -14.90
CA ALA A 143 10.72 6.86 -15.32
C ALA A 143 10.45 6.82 -16.84
N ASN A 144 11.44 6.46 -17.66
CA ASN A 144 11.25 6.27 -19.10
C ASN A 144 10.30 5.10 -19.40
N ASP A 145 10.46 3.98 -18.68
CA ASP A 145 9.55 2.85 -18.82
C ASP A 145 8.10 3.27 -18.49
N CYS A 146 7.92 4.11 -17.46
CA CYS A 146 6.59 4.63 -17.12
C CYS A 146 6.01 5.60 -18.15
N ARG A 147 6.85 6.41 -18.83
CA ARG A 147 6.40 7.24 -19.96
C ARG A 147 5.87 6.40 -21.11
N LEU A 148 6.45 5.21 -21.33
CA LEU A 148 6.07 4.32 -22.42
C LEU A 148 4.90 3.38 -22.07
N LEU A 149 4.89 2.83 -20.86
CA LEU A 149 4.00 1.71 -20.46
C LEU A 149 2.94 2.12 -19.42
N GLY A 150 2.97 3.38 -18.97
CA GLY A 150 2.14 3.88 -17.88
C GLY A 150 2.71 3.52 -16.49
N PRO A 151 1.90 3.61 -15.43
CA PRO A 151 2.37 3.37 -14.05
C PRO A 151 3.05 2.01 -13.86
N LEU A 152 3.97 1.92 -12.90
CA LEU A 152 4.79 0.72 -12.62
C LEU A 152 3.97 -0.57 -12.48
N ASP A 153 2.74 -0.47 -11.98
CA ASP A 153 1.90 -1.65 -11.76
C ASP A 153 1.44 -2.30 -13.06
N ASN A 154 1.31 -1.53 -14.16
CA ASN A 154 0.89 -2.02 -15.48
C ASN A 154 1.83 -3.07 -16.07
N PHE A 155 3.13 -2.94 -15.80
CA PHE A 155 4.17 -3.85 -16.32
C PHE A 155 4.92 -4.57 -15.19
N SER A 156 4.34 -4.59 -13.99
CA SER A 156 4.91 -5.32 -12.87
C SER A 156 4.71 -6.83 -13.03
N CYS A 157 5.65 -7.64 -12.51
CA CYS A 157 5.51 -9.09 -12.51
C CYS A 157 4.46 -9.63 -11.50
N PHE A 158 3.82 -8.78 -10.69
CA PHE A 158 2.89 -9.26 -9.64
C PHE A 158 1.69 -10.02 -10.21
N PRO A 159 0.96 -9.52 -11.23
CA PRO A 159 -0.16 -10.25 -11.82
C PRO A 159 0.28 -11.56 -12.48
N PHE A 160 1.43 -11.53 -13.17
CA PHE A 160 2.00 -12.71 -13.85
C PHE A 160 2.36 -13.81 -12.86
N GLU A 161 3.04 -13.49 -11.75
CA GLU A 161 3.39 -14.50 -10.74
C GLU A 161 2.16 -15.05 -10.01
N ASN A 162 1.18 -14.19 -9.74
CA ASN A 162 -0.08 -14.63 -9.14
C ASN A 162 -0.81 -15.62 -10.07
N TYR A 163 -0.90 -15.29 -11.36
CA TYR A 163 -1.50 -16.16 -12.36
C TYR A 163 -0.71 -17.47 -12.53
N LEU A 164 0.62 -17.40 -12.56
CA LEU A 164 1.47 -18.60 -12.60
C LEU A 164 1.25 -19.49 -11.37
N GLY A 165 1.06 -18.90 -10.19
CA GLY A 165 0.66 -19.59 -8.97
C GLY A 165 -0.64 -20.37 -9.16
N ARG A 166 -1.68 -19.72 -9.72
CA ARG A 166 -2.95 -20.37 -10.08
C ARG A 166 -2.72 -21.52 -11.07
N LEU A 167 -1.98 -21.29 -12.16
CA LEU A 167 -1.69 -22.33 -13.16
C LEU A 167 -1.04 -23.57 -12.53
N LYS A 168 -0.09 -23.38 -11.59
CA LYS A 168 0.56 -24.49 -10.89
C LYS A 168 -0.43 -25.33 -10.08
N THR A 169 -1.48 -24.73 -9.50
CA THR A 169 -2.50 -25.48 -8.76
C THR A 169 -3.40 -26.34 -9.66
N LEU A 170 -3.52 -25.98 -10.94
CA LEU A 170 -4.31 -26.75 -11.92
C LEU A 170 -3.59 -28.01 -12.41
N VAL A 171 -2.27 -28.08 -12.22
CA VAL A 171 -1.42 -29.22 -12.61
C VAL A 171 -1.04 -30.00 -11.35
N ARG A 172 -1.64 -31.18 -11.15
CA ARG A 172 -1.41 -32.00 -9.95
C ARG A 172 -0.25 -32.98 -10.10
N SER A 173 0.12 -33.34 -11.32
CA SER A 173 1.22 -34.26 -11.61
C SER A 173 1.86 -33.96 -12.96
N GLY A 174 3.06 -34.51 -13.20
CA GLY A 174 3.76 -34.40 -14.48
C GLY A 174 3.13 -35.22 -15.62
N ASN A 175 2.10 -36.02 -15.36
CA ASN A 175 1.43 -36.82 -16.38
C ASN A 175 0.44 -35.98 -17.17
N LYS A 176 0.67 -35.75 -18.47
CA LYS A 176 -0.26 -35.01 -19.35
C LYS A 176 -0.66 -33.61 -18.80
N PRO A 177 0.31 -32.74 -18.47
CA PRO A 177 0.05 -31.46 -17.81
C PRO A 177 -0.81 -30.51 -18.66
N LEU A 178 -0.65 -30.53 -19.98
CA LEU A 178 -1.46 -29.72 -20.90
C LEU A 178 -2.93 -30.17 -20.89
N GLN A 179 -3.19 -31.48 -20.89
CA GLN A 179 -4.55 -32.01 -20.82
C GLN A 179 -5.21 -31.73 -19.47
N GLN A 180 -4.45 -31.83 -18.36
CA GLN A 180 -4.94 -31.42 -17.04
C GLN A 180 -5.36 -29.94 -17.06
N LEU A 181 -4.49 -29.08 -17.56
CA LEU A 181 -4.75 -27.64 -17.63
C LEU A 181 -5.98 -27.34 -18.52
N HIS A 182 -6.03 -27.91 -19.73
CA HIS A 182 -7.14 -27.72 -20.65
C HIS A 182 -8.48 -28.13 -20.06
N ARG A 183 -8.56 -29.33 -19.44
CA ARG A 183 -9.79 -29.82 -18.79
C ARG A 183 -10.23 -28.89 -17.66
N ARG A 184 -9.30 -28.48 -16.79
CA ARG A 184 -9.62 -27.57 -15.67
C ARG A 184 -10.07 -26.18 -16.12
N ILE A 185 -9.47 -25.63 -17.17
CA ILE A 185 -9.90 -24.35 -17.75
C ILE A 185 -11.31 -24.47 -18.35
N LEU A 186 -11.62 -25.58 -19.03
CA LEU A 186 -12.97 -25.82 -19.55
C LEU A 186 -14.00 -25.97 -18.43
N GLU A 187 -13.67 -26.70 -17.36
CA GLU A 187 -14.51 -26.80 -16.15
C GLU A 187 -14.77 -25.41 -15.53
N ASP A 188 -13.72 -24.60 -15.30
CA ASP A 188 -13.85 -23.24 -14.76
C ASP A 188 -14.78 -22.37 -15.62
N ARG A 189 -14.66 -22.46 -16.96
CA ARG A 189 -15.52 -21.71 -17.90
C ARG A 189 -16.97 -22.17 -17.86
N ALA A 190 -17.20 -23.48 -17.82
CA ALA A 190 -18.55 -24.04 -17.71
C ALA A 190 -19.25 -23.59 -16.42
N CYS A 191 -18.53 -23.60 -15.30
CA CYS A 191 -19.05 -23.10 -14.01
C CYS A 191 -19.26 -21.58 -14.00
N ALA A 192 -18.39 -20.80 -14.66
CA ALA A 192 -18.51 -19.34 -14.71
C ALA A 192 -19.78 -18.88 -15.46
N VAL A 193 -20.18 -19.59 -16.53
CA VAL A 193 -21.40 -19.30 -17.30
C VAL A 193 -22.65 -19.44 -16.44
N SER A 194 -22.67 -20.41 -15.51
CA SER A 194 -23.78 -20.57 -14.56
C SER A 194 -23.87 -19.45 -13.53
N HIS A 195 -22.77 -18.78 -13.20
CA HIS A 195 -22.77 -17.65 -12.26
C HIS A 195 -23.06 -16.29 -12.91
N THR A 196 -22.73 -16.10 -14.19
CA THR A 196 -22.97 -14.82 -14.89
C THR A 196 -24.44 -14.44 -15.03
N LEU A 197 -25.38 -15.39 -14.95
CA LEU A 197 -26.83 -15.09 -14.92
C LEU A 197 -27.29 -14.52 -13.56
N ASP A 198 -26.54 -14.77 -12.48
CA ASP A 198 -26.85 -14.27 -11.13
C ASP A 198 -26.07 -12.99 -10.75
N THR A 199 -25.05 -12.59 -11.53
CA THR A 199 -24.15 -11.48 -11.16
C THR A 199 -24.28 -10.22 -12.02
N ALA A 200 -25.33 -10.11 -12.86
CA ALA A 200 -25.58 -8.92 -13.67
C ALA A 200 -25.98 -7.65 -12.88
N ALA A 201 -25.97 -7.70 -11.53
CA ALA A 201 -26.29 -6.58 -10.65
C ALA A 201 -25.07 -5.92 -9.98
N SER A 202 -23.82 -6.23 -10.37
CA SER A 202 -22.65 -5.49 -9.91
C SER A 202 -22.19 -4.47 -10.95
N THR A 203 -23.07 -3.51 -11.19
CA THR A 203 -22.75 -2.27 -11.90
C THR A 203 -21.51 -1.66 -11.25
N GLN A 204 -20.55 -1.30 -12.10
CA GLN A 204 -19.46 -0.39 -11.75
C GLN A 204 -20.09 0.86 -11.12
N GLY A 205 -20.03 0.96 -9.79
CA GLY A 205 -20.70 1.99 -9.00
C GLY A 205 -19.87 2.34 -7.78
N GLU A 206 -19.59 3.63 -7.65
CA GLU A 206 -18.85 4.26 -6.55
C GLU A 206 -19.62 4.11 -5.23
N PHE A 207 -19.00 3.47 -4.24
CA PHE A 207 -19.49 3.39 -2.86
C PHE A 207 -20.81 2.61 -2.64
N CYS A 208 -20.74 1.47 -1.93
CA CYS A 208 -21.94 0.72 -1.54
C CYS A 208 -21.89 0.26 -0.07
N VAL A 209 -23.04 0.33 0.62
CA VAL A 209 -23.17 -0.19 2.00
C VAL A 209 -23.20 -1.72 2.01
N VAL A 210 -22.81 -2.33 3.13
CA VAL A 210 -22.95 -3.78 3.34
C VAL A 210 -24.28 -4.04 4.05
N PRO A 211 -25.31 -4.61 3.39
CA PRO A 211 -26.66 -4.67 3.96
C PRO A 211 -26.74 -5.43 5.28
N SER A 212 -25.94 -6.48 5.45
CA SER A 212 -25.86 -7.29 6.68
C SER A 212 -25.29 -6.54 7.89
N SER A 213 -24.85 -5.29 7.70
CA SER A 213 -24.26 -4.45 8.75
C SER A 213 -25.20 -3.34 9.26
N CYS A 214 -26.47 -3.39 8.86
CA CYS A 214 -27.50 -2.41 9.23
C CYS A 214 -27.77 -2.38 10.75
N HIS A 215 -27.96 -1.19 11.30
CA HIS A 215 -28.32 -0.96 12.70
C HIS A 215 -29.02 0.41 12.88
N MET A 216 -29.51 0.68 14.09
CA MET A 216 -30.23 1.93 14.43
C MET A 216 -29.61 2.74 15.58
N SER A 217 -28.51 2.24 16.17
CA SER A 217 -27.93 2.77 17.41
C SER A 217 -26.68 3.65 17.24
N GLY A 218 -26.36 4.07 16.01
CA GLY A 218 -25.18 4.89 15.76
C GLY A 218 -25.43 6.39 15.91
N PRO A 219 -24.36 7.19 16.09
CA PRO A 219 -24.49 8.63 16.07
C PRO A 219 -24.89 9.11 14.67
N THR A 220 -25.93 9.93 14.59
CA THR A 220 -26.40 10.55 13.33
C THR A 220 -26.00 12.02 13.21
N GLY A 221 -25.52 12.64 14.30
CA GLY A 221 -25.16 14.05 14.32
C GLY A 221 -26.34 14.94 13.90
N ALA A 222 -26.05 15.98 13.10
CA ALA A 222 -27.07 16.85 12.52
C ALA A 222 -27.93 16.17 11.43
N LEU A 223 -27.53 14.98 10.96
CA LEU A 223 -28.18 14.24 9.87
C LEU A 223 -29.32 13.32 10.36
N ALA A 224 -29.72 13.43 11.64
CA ALA A 224 -30.77 12.59 12.22
C ALA A 224 -32.13 12.69 11.48
N ILE A 225 -32.43 13.84 10.89
CA ILE A 225 -33.72 14.13 10.24
C ILE A 225 -33.79 13.49 8.83
N CYS A 226 -32.64 13.27 8.19
CA CYS A 226 -32.54 12.78 6.82
C CYS A 226 -31.94 11.37 6.74
N CYS A 227 -31.94 10.60 7.82
CA CYS A 227 -31.35 9.26 7.81
C CYS A 227 -32.40 8.20 7.48
N ASP A 228 -32.21 7.48 6.36
CA ASP A 228 -33.05 6.33 6.01
C ASP A 228 -32.59 5.08 6.79
N GLN A 229 -31.29 4.77 6.73
CA GLN A 229 -30.69 3.60 7.37
C GLN A 229 -29.26 3.88 7.83
N GLN A 230 -28.77 3.12 8.82
CA GLN A 230 -27.40 3.22 9.33
C GLN A 230 -26.66 1.89 9.20
N PHE A 231 -25.35 1.95 8.99
CA PHE A 231 -24.50 0.81 8.71
C PHE A 231 -23.16 0.94 9.43
N THR A 232 -22.61 -0.21 9.82
CA THR A 232 -21.23 -0.26 10.33
C THR A 232 -20.18 -0.49 9.24
N LYS A 233 -20.58 -0.93 8.04
CA LYS A 233 -19.66 -1.32 6.97
C LYS A 233 -20.10 -0.85 5.59
N ALA A 234 -19.12 -0.47 4.77
CA ALA A 234 -19.31 -0.14 3.36
C ALA A 234 -18.11 -0.59 2.51
N LEU A 235 -18.26 -0.54 1.19
CA LEU A 235 -17.24 -0.79 0.19
C LEU A 235 -17.07 0.44 -0.69
N LEU A 236 -15.86 0.97 -0.77
CA LEU A 236 -15.51 2.07 -1.67
C LEU A 236 -14.54 1.55 -2.73
N LYS A 237 -14.98 1.45 -3.99
CA LYS A 237 -14.14 0.97 -5.12
C LYS A 237 -13.46 -0.38 -4.80
N GLY A 238 -14.16 -1.24 -4.05
CA GLY A 238 -13.67 -2.55 -3.59
C GLY A 238 -12.90 -2.55 -2.26
N SER A 239 -12.51 -1.38 -1.74
CA SER A 239 -11.90 -1.22 -0.42
C SER A 239 -12.93 -1.26 0.69
N LYS A 240 -12.62 -1.97 1.78
CA LYS A 240 -13.53 -2.10 2.93
C LYS A 240 -13.43 -0.92 3.87
N LEU A 241 -14.58 -0.38 4.24
CA LEU A 241 -14.76 0.61 5.30
C LEU A 241 -15.51 -0.04 6.46
N ASN A 242 -15.06 0.23 7.68
CA ASN A 242 -15.70 -0.24 8.89
C ASN A 242 -15.61 0.85 9.96
N VAL A 243 -16.70 1.14 10.66
CA VAL A 243 -16.71 2.07 11.80
C VAL A 243 -15.76 1.62 12.93
N GLN A 244 -15.50 0.32 13.04
CA GLN A 244 -14.65 -0.26 14.08
C GLN A 244 -13.36 -0.86 13.54
N GLY A 245 -12.30 -0.74 14.33
CA GLY A 245 -11.02 -1.40 14.08
C GLY A 245 -10.10 -0.55 13.21
N ARG A 246 -9.47 -1.18 12.22
CA ARG A 246 -8.38 -0.58 11.42
C ARG A 246 -8.81 -0.01 10.06
N ASP A 247 -10.06 -0.23 9.69
CA ASP A 247 -10.65 0.23 8.43
C ASP A 247 -11.56 1.45 8.64
N ASN A 248 -11.37 2.14 9.78
CA ASN A 248 -12.22 3.23 10.23
C ASN A 248 -11.62 4.62 9.98
N CYS A 249 -10.43 4.72 9.40
CA CYS A 249 -9.78 5.99 9.14
C CYS A 249 -9.79 6.26 7.63
N VAL A 250 -10.36 7.39 7.22
CA VAL A 250 -10.52 7.78 5.81
C VAL A 250 -9.88 9.14 5.55
N LEU A 251 -9.31 9.29 4.36
CA LEU A 251 -8.85 10.57 3.84
C LEU A 251 -9.93 11.13 2.90
N ILE A 252 -10.46 12.29 3.25
CA ILE A 252 -11.47 13.02 2.48
C ILE A 252 -10.76 14.09 1.64
N SER A 253 -11.47 14.67 0.66
CA SER A 253 -11.00 15.81 -0.11
C SER A 253 -10.39 16.90 0.79
N GLU A 254 -9.40 17.60 0.24
CA GLU A 254 -8.64 18.68 0.90
C GLU A 254 -7.69 18.22 2.03
N GLY A 255 -7.42 16.92 2.14
CA GLY A 255 -6.44 16.42 3.12
C GLY A 255 -6.99 16.23 4.53
N ARG A 256 -8.31 16.28 4.68
CA ARG A 256 -9.00 16.05 5.96
C ARG A 256 -9.04 14.56 6.27
N VAL A 257 -8.69 14.22 7.50
CA VAL A 257 -8.63 12.82 7.96
C VAL A 257 -9.70 12.62 9.02
N VAL A 258 -10.55 11.62 8.80
CA VAL A 258 -11.73 11.36 9.62
C VAL A 258 -11.71 9.92 10.13
N VAL A 259 -12.04 9.75 11.40
CA VAL A 259 -12.32 8.44 12.01
C VAL A 259 -13.83 8.21 12.00
N LEU A 260 -14.27 7.21 11.26
CA LEU A 260 -15.67 6.85 11.09
C LEU A 260 -16.30 6.47 12.43
N ALA A 261 -17.46 7.07 12.70
CA ALA A 261 -18.33 6.79 13.82
C ALA A 261 -19.66 6.17 13.36
N ASN A 262 -20.10 6.44 12.12
CA ASN A 262 -21.28 5.84 11.52
C ASN A 262 -21.26 5.95 9.98
N ILE A 263 -22.08 5.16 9.32
CA ILE A 263 -22.33 5.25 7.87
C ILE A 263 -23.84 5.33 7.69
N LEU A 264 -24.35 6.34 7.00
CA LEU A 264 -25.77 6.57 6.80
C LEU A 264 -26.12 6.48 5.32
N THR A 265 -27.38 6.16 5.01
CA THR A 265 -27.93 6.35 3.67
C THR A 265 -29.05 7.37 3.68
N HIS A 266 -29.06 8.24 2.66
CA HIS A 266 -30.17 9.14 2.40
C HIS A 266 -30.39 9.28 0.90
N SER A 267 -31.60 9.01 0.41
CA SER A 267 -31.95 9.20 -1.01
C SER A 267 -30.94 8.53 -1.97
N ASP A 268 -30.58 7.28 -1.67
CA ASP A 268 -29.56 6.47 -2.38
C ASP A 268 -28.10 6.97 -2.30
N GLU A 269 -27.83 8.05 -1.58
CA GLU A 269 -26.46 8.50 -1.28
C GLU A 269 -25.94 7.92 0.03
N VAL A 270 -24.61 7.70 0.10
CA VAL A 270 -23.96 7.23 1.33
C VAL A 270 -23.20 8.38 2.00
N LEU A 271 -23.58 8.65 3.25
CA LEU A 271 -23.01 9.71 4.08
C LEU A 271 -22.10 9.10 5.15
N LEU A 272 -20.91 9.66 5.31
CA LEU A 272 -19.95 9.25 6.33
C LEU A 272 -20.05 10.19 7.53
N VAL A 273 -20.28 9.62 8.72
CA VAL A 273 -20.27 10.36 9.98
C VAL A 273 -19.03 9.95 10.74
N GLY A 274 -18.28 10.91 11.26
CA GLY A 274 -17.04 10.61 11.97
C GLY A 274 -16.38 11.83 12.60
N HIS A 275 -15.32 11.55 13.33
CA HIS A 275 -14.55 12.56 14.04
C HIS A 275 -13.34 12.99 13.21
N GLU A 276 -13.19 14.30 12.99
CA GLU A 276 -12.09 14.87 12.22
C GLU A 276 -10.86 15.16 13.09
N PHE A 277 -9.65 14.92 12.57
CA PHE A 277 -8.42 15.35 13.22
C PHE A 277 -8.17 16.86 13.01
N LYS A 278 -7.99 17.61 14.10
CA LYS A 278 -7.76 19.07 14.06
C LYS A 278 -6.36 19.46 13.60
N HIS A 279 -5.37 18.61 13.88
CA HIS A 279 -3.99 18.89 13.51
C HIS A 279 -3.56 17.93 12.43
N VAL A 280 -3.28 18.50 11.26
CA VAL A 280 -2.81 17.79 10.07
C VAL A 280 -1.51 18.44 9.64
N GLN A 281 -0.44 17.66 9.53
CA GLN A 281 0.87 18.15 9.09
C GLN A 281 1.61 17.12 8.25
N ASP A 282 2.67 17.57 7.57
CA ASP A 282 3.55 16.68 6.83
C ASP A 282 4.31 15.72 7.76
N LEU A 283 4.31 14.43 7.40
CA LEU A 283 5.16 13.42 8.03
C LEU A 283 6.65 13.73 7.79
N TYR A 284 6.99 14.18 6.59
CA TYR A 284 8.33 14.60 6.20
C TYR A 284 8.25 15.74 5.18
N ARG A 285 9.30 16.56 5.11
CA ARG A 285 9.40 17.70 4.16
C ARG A 285 10.49 17.54 3.10
N TYR A 286 11.29 16.48 3.19
CA TYR A 286 12.34 16.15 2.24
C TYR A 286 12.00 14.82 1.55
N PRO A 287 12.25 14.65 0.24
CA PRO A 287 12.67 15.69 -0.72
C PRO A 287 11.55 16.69 -1.06
N CYS A 288 10.30 16.33 -0.77
CA CYS A 288 9.13 17.20 -0.85
C CYS A 288 8.25 17.00 0.39
N ARG A 289 7.21 17.83 0.52
CA ARG A 289 6.15 17.65 1.52
C ARG A 289 5.43 16.32 1.28
N SER A 290 5.23 15.54 2.34
CA SER A 290 4.54 14.25 2.24
C SER A 290 3.08 14.39 1.81
N SER A 291 2.47 15.56 2.03
CA SER A 291 1.13 15.91 1.54
C SER A 291 1.01 15.81 0.01
N LEU A 292 2.10 15.99 -0.74
CA LEU A 292 2.12 15.78 -2.20
C LEU A 292 1.69 14.36 -2.58
N LEU A 293 2.03 13.37 -1.73
CA LEU A 293 1.68 11.98 -1.90
C LEU A 293 0.43 11.58 -1.09
N SER A 294 -0.34 12.56 -0.60
CA SER A 294 -1.48 12.34 0.30
C SER A 294 -1.10 11.61 1.60
N ILE A 295 0.11 11.87 2.13
CA ILE A 295 0.61 11.29 3.38
C ILE A 295 0.63 12.36 4.46
N PHE A 296 -0.14 12.14 5.52
CA PHE A 296 -0.31 13.10 6.61
C PHE A 296 0.03 12.47 7.97
N LEU A 297 0.57 13.28 8.87
CA LEU A 297 0.66 13.01 10.30
C LEU A 297 -0.44 13.79 11.00
N VAL A 298 -1.31 13.08 11.71
CA VAL A 298 -2.51 13.66 12.33
C VAL A 298 -2.54 13.50 13.85
N SER A 299 -3.13 14.46 14.55
CA SER A 299 -3.36 14.43 15.99
C SER A 299 -4.56 15.29 16.40
N CYS A 300 -4.99 15.18 17.66
CA CYS A 300 -6.12 15.90 18.23
C CYS A 300 -7.44 15.62 17.50
N LEU A 301 -7.97 14.41 17.68
CA LEU A 301 -9.28 14.01 17.19
C LEU A 301 -10.37 14.88 17.84
N ASP A 302 -11.22 15.52 17.03
CA ASP A 302 -12.35 16.30 17.53
C ASP A 302 -13.37 15.37 18.21
N SER A 303 -13.99 15.82 19.30
CA SER A 303 -15.08 15.10 19.96
C SER A 303 -16.42 15.31 19.26
N ARG A 304 -16.50 16.34 18.40
CA ARG A 304 -17.67 16.62 17.57
C ARG A 304 -17.74 15.66 16.38
N LEU A 305 -18.98 15.41 15.95
CA LEU A 305 -19.35 14.59 14.79
C LEU A 305 -19.66 15.48 13.59
#